data_AF-A0A148N8T3-F1
#
_entry.id   AF-A0A148N8T3-F1
#
_cell.length_a   1.000
_cell.length_b   1.000
_cell.length_c   1.000
_cell.angle_alpha   90.00
_cell.angle_beta   90.00
_cell.angle_gamma   90.00
#
_symmetry.space_group_name_H-M   'P 1'
#
loop_
_entity.id
_entity.type
_entity.pdbx_description
1 polymer ?
#
loop_
_entity_poly.entity_id
_entity_poly.type
_entity_poly.pdbx_seq_one_letter_code
_entity_poly.pdbx_strand_id
1 'polypeptide(L)'
;MGVRLLKYWVWLGLACFSLHVHSGEILSSVALHNPGTGTYYIEGQFGHLQPIKLLVDTGSSFSTIDKKTLTALKASGDATFIRNQSGILADGTKIEVPLYRIKKLALGDICMVEDVEVAVFPNGRRHILGLNVLAKLTPFSFSLEPPRLTLAGCTPPSMNIVKKEPSLASTP
;
A
#
# COMPACT_ATOMS: atom_id res chain seq x y z
N MET A 1 -35.01 -11.60 74.50
CA MET A 1 -35.87 -10.79 73.60
C MET A 1 -34.94 -10.07 72.65
N GLY A 2 -34.81 -10.50 71.38
CA GLY A 2 -35.63 -10.02 70.26
C GLY A 2 -35.02 -8.69 69.76
N VAL A 3 -34.60 -8.49 68.51
CA VAL A 3 -35.31 -8.79 67.26
C VAL A 3 -34.28 -8.83 66.09
N ARG A 4 -34.55 -9.70 65.11
CA ARG A 4 -33.89 -9.85 63.80
C ARG A 4 -34.13 -8.65 62.88
N LEU A 5 -33.51 -8.68 61.69
CA LEU A 5 -33.76 -7.94 60.44
C LEU A 5 -32.66 -6.87 60.22
N LEU A 6 -32.06 -6.67 59.05
CA LEU A 6 -32.49 -6.98 57.69
C LEU A 6 -31.27 -7.00 56.75
N LYS A 7 -31.32 -7.92 55.78
CA LYS A 7 -30.38 -8.08 54.66
C LYS A 7 -30.35 -6.82 53.79
N TYR A 8 -29.17 -6.31 53.42
CA TYR A 8 -29.00 -5.59 52.16
C TYR A 8 -27.70 -5.97 51.46
N TRP A 9 -27.90 -6.63 50.33
CA TRP A 9 -26.92 -6.92 49.30
C TRP A 9 -26.50 -5.64 48.60
N VAL A 10 -25.21 -5.38 48.49
CA VAL A 10 -24.66 -4.51 47.44
C VAL A 10 -23.43 -5.21 46.88
N TRP A 11 -23.65 -6.08 45.89
CA TRP A 11 -22.60 -6.48 44.97
C TRP A 11 -22.33 -5.27 44.07
N LEU A 12 -21.26 -4.53 44.38
CA LEU A 12 -20.76 -3.47 43.53
C LEU A 12 -20.13 -4.13 42.28
N GLY A 13 -20.96 -4.36 41.27
CA GLY A 13 -20.51 -4.86 39.97
C GLY A 13 -19.58 -3.83 39.34
N LEU A 14 -18.29 -4.15 39.31
CA LEU A 14 -17.29 -3.41 38.55
C LEU A 14 -17.57 -3.67 37.05
N ALA A 15 -18.45 -2.85 36.46
CA ALA A 15 -18.68 -2.84 35.02
C ALA A 15 -17.39 -2.33 34.35
N CYS A 16 -16.54 -3.27 33.93
CA CYS A 16 -15.40 -2.98 33.07
C CYS A 16 -15.97 -2.57 31.70
N PHE A 17 -16.19 -1.27 31.50
CA PHE A 17 -16.47 -0.72 30.18
C PHE A 17 -15.25 -0.96 29.30
N SER A 18 -15.27 -2.04 28.53
CA SER A 18 -14.31 -2.27 27.46
C SER A 18 -14.50 -1.19 26.39
N LEU A 19 -13.75 -0.10 26.51
CA LEU A 19 -13.57 0.88 25.44
C LEU A 19 -12.99 0.15 24.24
N HIS A 20 -13.83 -0.13 23.25
CA HIS A 20 -13.37 -0.61 21.95
C HIS A 20 -12.66 0.56 21.28
N VAL A 21 -11.33 0.57 21.32
CA VAL A 21 -10.53 1.47 20.49
C VAL A 21 -10.71 1.00 19.05
N HIS A 22 -11.53 1.72 18.28
CA HIS A 22 -11.63 1.51 16.84
C HIS A 22 -10.40 2.14 16.20
N SER A 23 -9.46 1.33 15.71
CA SER A 23 -8.37 1.83 14.88
C SER A 23 -8.97 2.22 13.53
N GLY A 24 -9.19 3.51 13.30
CA GLY A 24 -9.60 4.00 11.98
C GLY A 24 -8.49 3.71 10.96
N GLU A 25 -8.84 3.14 9.81
CA GLU A 25 -7.87 2.94 8.74
C GLU A 25 -7.40 4.28 8.18
N ILE A 26 -6.09 4.45 8.02
CA ILE A 26 -5.52 5.66 7.45
C ILE A 26 -5.76 5.64 5.94
N LEU A 27 -6.63 6.53 5.46
CA LEU A 27 -6.86 6.72 4.04
C LEU A 27 -5.81 7.65 3.43
N SER A 28 -4.99 7.12 2.54
CA SER A 28 -4.03 7.86 1.72
C SER A 28 -4.68 8.22 0.39
N SER A 29 -4.63 9.50 -0.01
CA SER A 29 -5.11 9.96 -1.32
C SER A 29 -3.94 10.42 -2.18
N VAL A 30 -3.67 9.69 -3.27
CA VAL A 30 -2.59 10.00 -4.21
C VAL A 30 -3.17 10.55 -5.50
N ALA A 31 -2.65 11.69 -5.96
CA ALA A 31 -3.06 12.29 -7.22
C ALA A 31 -2.67 11.40 -8.41
N LEU A 32 -3.56 11.31 -9.39
CA LEU A 32 -3.29 10.61 -10.64
C LEU A 32 -3.00 11.61 -11.75
N HIS A 33 -2.07 11.26 -12.63
CA HIS A 33 -1.78 12.02 -13.83
C HIS A 33 -2.49 11.40 -15.04
N ASN A 34 -3.33 12.19 -15.72
CA ASN A 34 -3.96 11.82 -16.98
C ASN A 34 -3.35 12.66 -18.13
N PRO A 35 -2.66 12.05 -19.10
CA PRO A 35 -2.07 12.76 -20.23
C PRO A 35 -3.10 13.16 -21.32
N GLY A 36 -4.40 13.07 -21.06
CA GLY A 36 -5.47 13.37 -22.02
C GLY A 36 -5.92 12.17 -22.88
N THR A 37 -5.42 10.96 -22.59
CA THR A 37 -5.67 9.76 -23.43
C THR A 37 -6.62 8.75 -22.77
N GLY A 38 -7.38 9.17 -21.75
CA GLY A 38 -8.25 8.26 -20.98
C GLY A 38 -7.52 7.22 -20.15
N THR A 39 -6.22 7.42 -19.89
CA THR A 39 -5.41 6.56 -19.02
C THR A 39 -4.87 7.35 -17.85
N TYR A 40 -4.65 6.67 -16.72
CA TYR A 40 -4.27 7.33 -15.48
C TYR A 40 -3.04 6.68 -14.89
N TYR A 41 -2.10 7.52 -14.49
CA TYR A 41 -0.81 7.10 -13.98
C TYR A 41 -0.63 7.57 -12.56
N ILE A 42 0.02 6.74 -11.77
CA ILE A 42 0.53 7.09 -10.46
C ILE A 42 2.06 7.09 -10.53
N GLU A 43 2.68 8.02 -9.82
CA GLU A 43 4.12 7.96 -9.60
C GLU A 43 4.41 6.83 -8.61
N GLY A 44 5.33 5.94 -8.97
CA GLY A 44 5.76 4.85 -8.12
C GLY A 44 7.27 4.80 -8.01
N GLN A 45 7.76 4.28 -6.89
CA GLN A 45 9.18 4.08 -6.66
C GLN A 45 9.42 2.68 -6.05
N PHE A 46 10.18 1.84 -6.76
CA PHE A 46 10.59 0.55 -6.22
C PHE A 46 11.92 0.70 -5.46
N GLY A 47 11.94 0.34 -4.17
CA GLY A 47 13.13 0.46 -3.33
C GLY A 47 13.77 1.87 -3.42
N HIS A 48 15.06 1.92 -3.76
CA HIS A 48 15.82 3.17 -3.94
C HIS A 48 15.97 3.61 -5.40
N LEU A 49 15.20 3.03 -6.32
CA LEU A 49 15.29 3.37 -7.75
C LEU A 49 14.70 4.76 -8.03
N GLN A 50 14.95 5.27 -9.23
CA GLN A 50 14.31 6.52 -9.67
C GLN A 50 12.78 6.32 -9.79
N PRO A 51 11.98 7.37 -9.52
CA PRO A 51 10.53 7.32 -9.73
C PRO A 51 10.16 6.93 -11.17
N ILE A 52 9.09 6.16 -11.30
CA ILE A 52 8.53 5.67 -12.55
C ILE A 52 7.04 6.00 -12.63
N LYS A 53 6.47 5.97 -13.84
CA LYS A 53 5.03 6.09 -14.03
C LYS A 53 4.42 4.70 -14.17
N LEU A 54 3.50 4.38 -13.27
CA LEU A 54 2.70 3.16 -13.31
C LEU A 54 1.32 3.47 -13.87
N LEU A 55 0.91 2.78 -14.93
CA LEU A 55 -0.48 2.82 -15.39
C LEU A 55 -1.35 2.10 -14.36
N VAL A 56 -2.36 2.77 -13.83
CA VAL A 56 -3.37 2.11 -12.98
C VAL A 56 -4.32 1.34 -13.89
N ASP A 57 -4.34 0.01 -13.77
CA ASP A 57 -5.10 -0.87 -14.65
C ASP A 57 -5.83 -1.96 -13.87
N THR A 58 -7.12 -1.75 -13.64
CA THR A 58 -8.00 -2.74 -13.01
C THR A 58 -8.34 -3.92 -13.94
N GLY A 59 -8.02 -3.85 -15.24
CA GLY A 59 -8.16 -4.95 -16.18
C GLY A 59 -6.98 -5.93 -16.18
N SER A 60 -5.85 -5.53 -15.57
CA SER A 60 -4.67 -6.36 -15.45
C SER A 60 -4.63 -7.12 -14.12
N SER A 61 -4.55 -8.45 -14.16
CA SER A 61 -4.46 -9.27 -12.93
C SER A 61 -3.17 -9.01 -12.16
N PHE A 62 -2.06 -8.80 -12.86
CA PHE A 62 -0.74 -8.59 -12.27
C PHE A 62 -0.17 -7.21 -12.63
N SER A 63 0.49 -6.60 -11.65
CA SER A 63 1.39 -5.48 -11.87
C SER A 63 2.60 -5.92 -12.69
N THR A 64 3.14 -5.02 -13.50
CA THR A 64 4.19 -5.35 -14.46
C THR A 64 5.35 -4.38 -14.41
N ILE A 65 6.56 -4.89 -14.64
CA ILE A 65 7.77 -4.08 -14.83
C ILE A 65 8.55 -4.57 -16.06
N ASP A 66 9.45 -3.73 -16.55
CA ASP A 66 10.37 -4.12 -17.62
C ASP A 66 11.65 -4.79 -17.08
N LYS A 67 12.43 -5.36 -17.99
CA LYS A 67 13.70 -6.02 -17.68
C LYS A 67 14.75 -5.06 -17.10
N LYS A 68 14.74 -3.77 -17.48
CA LYS A 68 15.68 -2.76 -16.97
C LYS A 68 15.46 -2.53 -15.48
N THR A 69 14.20 -2.36 -15.08
CA THR A 69 13.76 -2.19 -13.70
C THR A 69 14.08 -3.44 -12.88
N LEU A 70 13.76 -4.63 -13.41
CA LEU A 70 14.13 -5.88 -12.74
C LEU A 70 15.65 -5.97 -12.51
N THR A 71 16.46 -5.62 -13.50
CA THR A 71 17.93 -5.70 -13.40
C THR A 71 18.44 -4.81 -12.28
N ALA A 72 17.91 -3.59 -12.16
CA ALA A 72 18.25 -2.68 -11.08
C ALA A 72 17.81 -3.20 -9.70
N LEU A 73 16.60 -3.77 -9.60
CA LEU A 73 16.10 -4.37 -8.35
C LEU A 73 16.90 -5.61 -7.92
N LYS A 74 17.37 -6.41 -8.88
CA LYS A 74 18.26 -7.53 -8.58
C LYS A 74 19.62 -7.05 -8.06
N ALA A 75 20.15 -5.96 -8.61
CA ALA A 75 21.42 -5.39 -8.18
C ALA A 75 21.37 -4.85 -6.73
N SER A 76 20.21 -4.33 -6.28
CA SER A 76 20.00 -3.90 -4.89
C SER A 76 19.53 -5.03 -3.96
N GLY A 77 19.35 -6.25 -4.47
CA GLY A 77 18.83 -7.37 -3.70
C GLY A 77 17.35 -7.23 -3.31
N ASP A 78 16.59 -6.40 -4.02
CA ASP A 78 15.17 -6.10 -3.74
C ASP A 78 14.18 -6.93 -4.55
N ALA A 79 14.66 -7.79 -5.47
CA ALA A 79 13.85 -8.70 -6.25
C ALA A 79 14.17 -10.16 -5.96
N THR A 80 13.15 -10.95 -5.62
CA THR A 80 13.23 -12.41 -5.45
C THR A 80 12.37 -13.11 -6.49
N PHE A 81 12.95 -14.03 -7.26
CA PHE A 81 12.19 -14.83 -8.21
C PHE A 81 11.22 -15.76 -7.48
N ILE A 82 9.98 -15.84 -7.94
CA ILE A 82 8.95 -16.71 -7.36
C ILE A 82 8.71 -17.92 -8.26
N ARG A 83 8.30 -17.67 -9.51
CA ARG A 83 7.96 -18.70 -10.50
C ARG A 83 7.73 -18.07 -11.86
N ASN A 84 7.53 -18.89 -12.89
CA ASN A 84 6.92 -18.43 -14.12
C ASN A 84 5.39 -18.39 -13.98
N GLN A 85 4.76 -17.47 -14.72
CA GLN A 85 3.32 -17.28 -14.78
C GLN A 85 2.90 -17.27 -16.25
N SER A 86 1.97 -18.17 -16.61
CA SER A 86 1.28 -18.10 -17.89
C SER A 86 0.20 -17.02 -17.84
N GLY A 87 0.04 -16.24 -18.90
CA GLY A 87 -0.97 -15.20 -19.02
C GLY A 87 -1.58 -15.16 -20.41
N ILE A 88 -2.74 -14.49 -20.51
CA ILE A 88 -3.39 -14.17 -21.77
C ILE A 88 -3.42 -12.65 -21.87
N LEU A 89 -2.92 -12.13 -22.98
CA LEU A 89 -2.94 -10.69 -23.26
C LEU A 89 -4.31 -10.24 -23.76
N ALA A 90 -4.53 -8.92 -23.79
CA ALA A 90 -5.76 -8.34 -24.28
C ALA A 90 -6.08 -8.72 -25.75
N ASP A 91 -5.05 -9.03 -26.55
CA ASP A 91 -5.19 -9.52 -27.93
C ASP A 91 -5.40 -11.05 -28.03
N GLY A 92 -5.50 -11.75 -26.90
CA GLY A 92 -5.66 -13.21 -26.84
C GLY A 92 -4.35 -14.00 -26.87
N THR A 93 -3.20 -13.35 -27.06
CA THR A 93 -1.89 -14.02 -27.10
C THR A 93 -1.58 -14.66 -25.75
N LYS A 94 -1.23 -15.96 -25.78
CA LYS A 94 -0.70 -16.66 -24.62
C LYS A 94 0.78 -16.38 -24.46
N ILE A 95 1.20 -16.07 -23.24
CA ILE A 95 2.59 -15.79 -22.89
C ILE A 95 2.97 -16.50 -21.60
N GLU A 96 4.27 -16.65 -21.39
CA GLU A 96 4.85 -17.06 -20.11
C GLU A 96 5.86 -15.99 -19.68
N VAL A 97 5.71 -15.48 -18.47
CA VAL A 97 6.55 -14.40 -17.92
C VAL A 97 7.02 -14.75 -16.51
N PRO A 98 8.25 -14.39 -16.13
CA PRO A 98 8.72 -14.63 -14.78
C PRO A 98 8.09 -13.64 -13.80
N LEU A 99 7.66 -14.14 -12.65
CA LEU A 99 7.08 -13.40 -11.54
C LEU A 99 8.13 -13.22 -10.43
N TYR A 100 8.26 -11.98 -9.95
CA TYR A 100 9.18 -11.62 -8.88
C TYR A 100 8.42 -10.95 -7.74
N ARG A 101 8.87 -11.19 -6.50
CA ARG A 101 8.49 -10.39 -5.34
C ARG A 101 9.48 -9.25 -5.19
N ILE A 102 8.97 -8.03 -5.12
CA ILE A 102 9.74 -6.83 -4.86
C ILE A 102 9.46 -6.38 -3.44
N LYS A 103 10.50 -6.08 -2.67
CA LYS A 103 10.36 -5.78 -1.24
C LYS A 103 9.45 -4.60 -0.96
N LYS A 104 9.59 -3.51 -1.71
CA LYS A 104 8.91 -2.24 -1.45
C LYS A 104 8.55 -1.50 -2.74
N LEU A 105 7.34 -0.95 -2.75
CA LEU A 105 6.83 0.00 -3.75
C LEU A 105 6.20 1.18 -3.00
N ALA A 106 6.77 2.38 -3.17
CA ALA A 106 6.10 3.61 -2.79
C ALA A 106 5.18 4.08 -3.93
N LEU A 107 4.02 4.59 -3.57
CA LEU A 107 3.02 5.21 -4.45
C LEU A 107 2.81 6.66 -3.99
N GLY A 108 3.34 7.60 -4.78
CA GLY A 108 3.56 8.97 -4.32
C GLY A 108 4.39 9.02 -3.03
N ASP A 109 4.20 10.09 -2.25
CA ASP A 109 4.98 10.35 -1.03
C ASP A 109 4.34 9.80 0.25
N ILE A 110 3.21 9.09 0.15
CA ILE A 110 2.34 8.82 1.31
C ILE A 110 1.97 7.34 1.49
N CYS A 111 2.27 6.46 0.52
CA CYS A 111 1.78 5.09 0.55
C CYS A 111 2.88 4.11 0.16
N MET A 112 3.41 3.38 1.15
CA MET A 112 4.41 2.34 0.95
C MET A 112 3.76 0.96 1.07
N VAL A 113 3.96 0.14 0.05
CA VAL A 113 3.47 -1.23 -0.05
C VAL A 113 4.65 -2.18 -0.03
N GLU A 114 4.63 -3.14 0.89
CA GLU A 114 5.66 -4.16 0.99
C GLU A 114 5.28 -5.42 0.21
N ASP A 115 6.27 -6.25 -0.14
CA ASP A 115 6.09 -7.57 -0.78
C ASP A 115 5.14 -7.57 -1.97
N VAL A 116 5.42 -6.73 -2.97
CA VAL A 116 4.61 -6.62 -4.19
C VAL A 116 5.05 -7.63 -5.24
N GLU A 117 4.12 -8.37 -5.81
CA GLU A 117 4.41 -9.31 -6.88
C GLU A 117 4.27 -8.63 -8.24
N VAL A 118 5.28 -8.78 -9.10
CA VAL A 118 5.33 -8.14 -10.42
C VAL A 118 5.73 -9.15 -11.50
N ALA A 119 5.01 -9.12 -12.62
CA ALA A 119 5.34 -9.88 -13.81
C ALA A 119 6.33 -9.09 -14.69
N VAL A 120 7.36 -9.75 -15.21
CA VAL A 120 8.41 -9.06 -15.98
C VAL A 120 8.27 -9.34 -17.46
N PHE A 121 8.05 -8.27 -18.23
CA PHE A 121 7.88 -8.38 -19.68
C PHE A 121 9.22 -8.21 -20.41
N PRO A 122 9.59 -9.12 -21.33
CA PRO A 122 10.90 -9.11 -21.98
C PRO A 122 11.10 -7.93 -22.94
N ASN A 123 10.04 -7.49 -23.64
CA ASN A 123 10.13 -6.50 -24.72
C ASN A 123 9.72 -5.08 -24.29
N GLY A 124 9.94 -4.71 -23.02
CA GLY A 124 9.70 -3.34 -22.54
C GLY A 124 8.25 -2.89 -22.72
N ARG A 125 7.37 -3.34 -21.83
CA ARG A 125 6.01 -2.79 -21.74
C ARG A 125 5.97 -1.70 -20.69
N ARG A 126 4.99 -0.81 -20.85
CA ARG A 126 4.61 0.16 -19.82
C ARG A 126 4.47 -0.56 -18.48
N HIS A 127 4.99 0.03 -17.40
CA HIS A 127 4.78 -0.52 -16.06
C HIS A 127 3.31 -0.35 -15.67
N ILE A 128 2.72 -1.40 -15.12
CA ILE A 128 1.30 -1.45 -14.77
C ILE A 128 1.18 -1.69 -13.27
N LEU A 129 0.26 -0.96 -12.63
CA LEU A 129 -0.26 -1.25 -11.30
C LEU A 129 -1.58 -2.02 -11.47
N GLY A 130 -1.47 -3.35 -11.38
CA GLY A 130 -2.57 -4.28 -11.57
C GLY A 130 -3.30 -4.64 -10.27
N LEU A 131 -4.37 -5.43 -10.41
CA LEU A 131 -5.25 -5.79 -9.30
C LEU A 131 -4.56 -6.55 -8.18
N ASN A 132 -3.53 -7.36 -8.44
CA ASN A 132 -2.81 -8.07 -7.38
C ASN A 132 -2.17 -7.13 -6.34
N VAL A 133 -1.76 -5.92 -6.75
CA VAL A 133 -1.21 -4.91 -5.83
C VAL A 133 -2.32 -3.98 -5.32
N LEU A 134 -3.25 -3.57 -6.18
CA LEU A 134 -4.41 -2.74 -5.76
C LEU A 134 -5.25 -3.44 -4.67
N ALA A 135 -5.39 -4.77 -4.75
CA ALA A 135 -6.11 -5.55 -3.74
C ALA A 135 -5.42 -5.56 -2.37
N LYS A 136 -4.10 -5.33 -2.30
CA LYS A 136 -3.38 -5.15 -1.02
C LYS A 136 -3.67 -3.81 -0.36
N LEU A 137 -4.20 -2.86 -1.13
CA LEU A 137 -4.44 -1.48 -0.71
C LEU A 137 -5.91 -1.23 -0.34
N THR A 138 -6.68 -2.30 -0.12
CA THR A 138 -8.11 -2.21 0.14
C THR A 138 -8.42 -1.56 1.50
N PRO A 139 -9.58 -0.88 1.62
CA PRO A 139 -10.40 -0.41 0.51
C PRO A 139 -9.63 0.58 -0.39
N PHE A 140 -9.78 0.43 -1.71
CA PHE A 140 -9.27 1.37 -2.69
C PHE A 140 -10.41 1.97 -3.52
N SER A 141 -10.28 3.24 -3.89
CA SER A 141 -11.23 3.90 -4.79
C SER A 141 -10.51 4.70 -5.85
N PHE A 142 -10.99 4.60 -7.07
CA PHE A 142 -10.50 5.36 -8.21
C PHE A 142 -11.49 6.47 -8.55
N SER A 143 -11.04 7.72 -8.58
CA SER A 143 -11.87 8.89 -8.93
C SER A 143 -11.29 9.59 -10.15
N LEU A 144 -12.17 9.94 -11.10
CA LEU A 144 -11.82 10.66 -12.33
C LEU A 144 -11.82 12.18 -12.12
N GLU A 145 -12.54 12.68 -11.12
CA GLU A 145 -12.74 14.10 -10.89
C GLU A 145 -12.71 14.48 -9.40
N PRO A 146 -11.62 15.14 -8.94
CA PRO A 146 -10.30 15.15 -9.57
C PRO A 146 -9.69 13.74 -9.67
N PRO A 147 -8.75 13.52 -10.62
CA PRO A 147 -8.01 12.27 -10.76
C PRO A 147 -7.24 11.89 -9.50
N ARG A 148 -7.67 10.85 -8.78
CA ARG A 148 -7.02 10.36 -7.55
C ARG A 148 -7.31 8.90 -7.27
N LEU A 149 -6.38 8.29 -6.54
CA LEU A 149 -6.51 6.97 -5.97
C LEU A 149 -6.50 7.07 -4.45
N THR A 150 -7.59 6.66 -3.81
CA THR A 150 -7.68 6.55 -2.34
C THR A 150 -7.36 5.12 -1.94
N LEU A 151 -6.52 4.95 -0.92
CA LEU A 151 -5.89 3.69 -0.52
C LEU A 151 -5.90 3.58 1.02
N ALA A 152 -6.10 2.39 1.58
CA ALA A 152 -6.06 2.21 3.04
C ALA A 152 -4.94 1.26 3.52
N GLY A 153 -4.70 0.18 2.76
CA GLY A 153 -3.78 -0.90 3.13
C GLY A 153 -2.28 -0.59 2.95
N CYS A 154 -1.83 0.63 3.25
CA CYS A 154 -0.41 0.98 3.17
C CYS A 154 0.07 1.82 4.35
N THR A 155 1.37 1.75 4.59
CA THR A 155 2.03 2.56 5.61
C THR A 155 2.53 3.85 4.99
N PRO A 156 2.43 5.01 5.66
CA PRO A 156 3.19 6.18 5.23
C PRO A 156 4.68 5.82 5.21
N PRO A 157 5.44 6.26 4.20
CA PRO A 157 6.89 6.12 4.24
C PRO A 157 7.36 6.78 5.53
N SER A 158 8.14 6.06 6.33
CA SER A 158 8.58 6.52 7.64
C SER A 158 9.37 7.81 7.48
N MET A 159 8.69 8.94 7.62
CA MET A 159 9.29 10.24 7.81
C MET A 159 10.07 10.09 9.13
N ASN A 160 11.41 10.21 9.06
CA ASN A 160 12.23 10.31 10.26
C ASN A 160 11.66 11.50 11.06
N ILE A 161 10.85 11.21 12.08
CA ILE A 161 10.50 12.21 13.08
C ILE A 161 11.80 12.49 13.81
N VAL A 162 12.53 13.49 13.35
CA VAL A 162 13.53 14.17 14.17
C VAL A 162 12.73 14.62 15.39
N LYS A 163 12.91 13.93 16.52
CA LYS A 163 12.52 14.44 17.83
C LYS A 163 13.22 15.79 17.96
N LYS A 164 12.50 16.88 17.72
CA LYS A 164 12.94 18.20 18.17
C LYS A 164 12.76 18.19 19.68
N GLU A 165 13.81 17.76 20.37
CA GLU A 165 13.91 17.91 21.81
C GLU A 165 13.77 19.42 22.12
N PRO A 166 12.90 19.82 23.08
CA PRO A 166 12.77 21.22 23.41
C PRO A 166 14.06 21.68 24.06
N SER A 167 14.79 22.58 23.39
CA SER A 167 15.92 23.27 23.98
C SER A 167 15.42 24.03 25.20
N LEU A 168 15.82 23.57 26.38
CA LEU A 168 15.62 24.30 27.63
C LEU A 168 16.31 25.66 27.47
N ALA A 169 15.52 26.72 27.40
CA ALA A 169 16.02 28.07 27.44
C ALA A 169 16.66 28.30 28.80
N SER A 170 17.99 28.41 28.84
CA SER A 170 18.71 29.04 29.94
C SER A 170 18.37 30.54 29.90
N THR A 171 17.61 30.99 30.89
CA THR A 171 17.39 32.42 31.20
C THR A 171 18.53 32.84 32.15
N PRO A 172 18.94 34.12 32.16
CA PRO A 172 20.28 34.57 32.57
C PRO A 172 20.59 34.46 34.06
#